data_AF-A0A962IV60-F1
#
_entry.id   AF-A0A962IV60-F1
#
_cell.length_a   1.000
_cell.length_b   1.000
_cell.length_c   1.000
_cell.angle_alpha   90.00
_cell.angle_beta   90.00
_cell.angle_gamma   90.00
#
_symmetry.space_group_name_H-M   'P 1'
#
loop_
_entity.id
_entity.type
_entity.pdbx_description
1 polymer ?
#
loop_
_entity_poly.entity_id
_entity_poly.type
_entity_poly.pdbx_seq_one_letter_code
_entity_poly.pdbx_strand_id
1 'polypeptide(L)'
;LESLNFIPSSLAAIAKAVTGAYLSTGGNAFSTRTASQIIQENFNPGERNVPSGPLFGVQFSNLACSDFSQRYNSGAAASPGPHRSPLGLSADPGGLPLYIDGVPVGGVGVVADGIYGLDKIISDFDQDLDELIATSATRGYAAPLGIRADQISLVGKTARFSDATVADLQSNLASVRSLTTIRAASDGDYAAVPGYFAGTGALAGTAFGQPASGIRPADATVFRDADGNSLDAFIFVDSTDQNRYPASAGTDTPAGDVANTLTATEVQTILNEAIGVANQSRAQIRVPVGTPARVTVSVVDTNGNILGMARTRDGPMFGADVSLQKARTATFFSGTGRQDGSSPAEILSALPAPQYLAPLPEPVDLSQGLSVLNTPAPTIPGYLLAAKIFFADPLALEPNGTPVAFADRSGGNLSRPHFPDGPESGPPGPFSKPAGEWSVFSVGLQSDLVYNALIHHIGFVFGLVPDVPQNCTGDTGLATVNPFTAQGAVSNLRNGIQIFPGSVPIYRGDVLVGGIGVSGDGVDQDDMISFLGVHRAGLRLGTGIHNAPPEIRADRIDIPGQSSRLRYVNCPQLPFIDSSETEVCDGI
;
A
#
# COMPACT_ATOMS: atom_id res chain seq x y z
N LEU A 1 -8.59 -0.99 -14.50
CA LEU A 1 -8.23 -2.43 -14.57
C LEU A 1 -9.48 -3.29 -14.64
N GLU A 2 -10.56 -2.88 -13.97
CA GLU A 2 -11.90 -3.45 -14.13
C GLU A 2 -12.29 -3.57 -15.62
N SER A 3 -12.90 -4.70 -15.98
CA SER A 3 -13.44 -4.99 -17.32
C SER A 3 -12.43 -5.17 -18.46
N LEU A 4 -11.12 -5.16 -18.20
CA LEU A 4 -10.12 -5.50 -19.23
C LEU A 4 -10.04 -7.02 -19.38
N ASN A 5 -10.63 -7.55 -20.46
CA ASN A 5 -10.72 -8.99 -20.76
C ASN A 5 -9.43 -9.61 -21.34
N PHE A 6 -8.33 -8.87 -21.34
CA PHE A 6 -7.04 -9.32 -21.87
C PHE A 6 -5.93 -9.27 -20.80
N ILE A 7 -6.26 -9.03 -19.53
CA ILE A 7 -5.25 -9.12 -18.46
C ILE A 7 -4.72 -10.56 -18.41
N PRO A 8 -3.40 -10.79 -18.52
CA PRO A 8 -2.88 -12.15 -18.48
C PRO A 8 -3.23 -12.83 -17.15
N SER A 9 -3.84 -14.02 -17.22
CA SER A 9 -4.19 -14.82 -16.05
C SER A 9 -2.97 -15.14 -15.17
N SER A 10 -1.77 -15.20 -15.76
CA SER A 10 -0.51 -15.35 -15.02
C SER A 10 -0.20 -14.18 -14.10
N LEU A 11 -0.50 -12.94 -14.51
CA LEU A 11 -0.31 -11.76 -13.66
C LEU A 11 -1.36 -11.69 -12.55
N ALA A 12 -2.61 -11.94 -12.91
CA ALA A 12 -3.70 -12.00 -11.94
C ALA A 12 -3.46 -13.09 -10.87
N ALA A 13 -3.01 -14.29 -11.26
CA ALA A 13 -2.66 -15.36 -10.34
C ALA A 13 -1.51 -14.96 -9.38
N ILE A 14 -0.46 -14.30 -9.88
CA ILE A 14 0.62 -13.79 -9.03
C ILE A 14 0.10 -12.71 -8.07
N ALA A 15 -0.73 -11.77 -8.54
CA ALA A 15 -1.31 -10.73 -7.68
C ALA A 15 -2.19 -11.32 -6.57
N LYS A 16 -3.02 -12.34 -6.88
CA LYS A 16 -3.81 -13.10 -5.90
C LYS A 16 -2.92 -13.80 -4.87
N ALA A 17 -1.87 -14.50 -5.32
CA ALA A 17 -0.92 -15.20 -4.45
C ALA A 17 -0.17 -14.24 -3.50
N VAL A 18 0.34 -13.14 -4.06
CA VAL A 18 1.01 -12.08 -3.30
C VAL A 18 0.06 -11.48 -2.27
N THR A 19 -1.20 -11.26 -2.61
CA THR A 19 -2.18 -10.70 -1.67
C THR A 19 -2.37 -11.59 -0.45
N GLY A 20 -2.61 -12.89 -0.66
CA GLY A 20 -2.70 -13.85 0.46
C GLY A 20 -1.43 -13.86 1.30
N ALA A 21 -0.26 -13.91 0.65
CA ALA A 21 1.04 -13.96 1.32
C ALA A 21 1.37 -12.67 2.10
N TYR A 22 1.08 -11.50 1.54
CA TYR A 22 1.59 -10.23 2.03
C TYR A 22 0.71 -9.60 3.10
N LEU A 23 -0.60 -9.90 3.10
CA LEU A 23 -1.53 -9.47 4.15
C LEU A 23 -1.47 -10.34 5.42
N SER A 24 -0.88 -11.53 5.31
CA SER A 24 -0.84 -12.53 6.37
C SER A 24 0.42 -12.47 7.23
N THR A 25 0.31 -12.84 8.50
CA THR A 25 1.40 -12.89 9.49
C THR A 25 1.26 -14.12 10.39
N GLY A 26 2.16 -14.30 11.36
CA GLY A 26 1.98 -15.31 12.40
C GLY A 26 0.78 -15.06 13.33
N GLY A 27 0.19 -13.85 13.32
CA GLY A 27 -0.95 -13.48 14.17
C GLY A 27 -2.27 -13.26 13.43
N ASN A 28 -2.27 -13.28 12.10
CA ASN A 28 -3.48 -13.11 11.27
C ASN A 28 -3.32 -13.77 9.89
N ALA A 29 -4.41 -14.28 9.33
CA ALA A 29 -4.47 -14.86 8.01
C ALA A 29 -5.60 -14.22 7.21
N PHE A 30 -5.23 -13.45 6.19
CA PHE A 30 -6.15 -12.74 5.30
C PHE A 30 -5.99 -13.25 3.86
N SER A 31 -7.10 -13.31 3.13
CA SER A 31 -7.18 -13.76 1.74
C SER A 31 -7.53 -12.60 0.81
N THR A 32 -7.63 -12.88 -0.49
CA THR A 32 -8.21 -11.91 -1.43
C THR A 32 -9.67 -11.61 -1.17
N ARG A 33 -10.46 -12.52 -0.57
CA ARG A 33 -11.82 -12.21 -0.10
C ARG A 33 -11.82 -11.23 1.07
N THR A 34 -10.89 -11.42 2.00
CA THR A 34 -10.71 -10.47 3.10
C THR A 34 -10.40 -9.09 2.53
N ALA A 35 -9.44 -9.02 1.59
CA ALA A 35 -9.10 -7.78 0.88
C ALA A 35 -10.33 -7.18 0.17
N SER A 36 -11.06 -7.98 -0.61
CA SER A 36 -12.29 -7.58 -1.32
C SER A 36 -13.27 -6.82 -0.43
N GLN A 37 -13.49 -7.32 0.79
CA GLN A 37 -14.43 -6.71 1.73
C GLN A 37 -13.91 -5.38 2.30
N ILE A 38 -12.63 -5.29 2.66
CA ILE A 38 -12.09 -4.17 3.46
C ILE A 38 -11.49 -3.00 2.64
N ILE A 39 -11.63 -3.03 1.32
CA ILE A 39 -11.16 -1.97 0.40
C ILE A 39 -12.29 -1.15 -0.22
N GLN A 40 -13.54 -1.47 0.14
CA GLN A 40 -14.75 -0.92 -0.47
C GLN A 40 -15.15 0.40 0.18
N GLU A 41 -16.12 1.10 -0.43
CA GLU A 41 -16.61 2.41 0.02
C GLU A 41 -17.15 2.41 1.45
N ASN A 42 -17.65 1.26 1.91
CA ASN A 42 -18.13 1.00 3.26
C ASN A 42 -17.43 -0.25 3.79
N PHE A 43 -17.24 -0.37 5.12
CA PHE A 43 -16.55 -1.50 5.73
C PHE A 43 -17.10 -2.86 5.27
N ASN A 44 -18.43 -2.97 5.26
CA ASN A 44 -19.14 -4.07 4.65
C ASN A 44 -19.85 -3.53 3.39
N PRO A 45 -19.60 -4.09 2.20
CA PRO A 45 -20.38 -3.78 1.02
C PRO A 45 -21.90 -3.84 1.27
N GLY A 46 -22.61 -2.80 0.83
CA GLY A 46 -24.06 -2.67 0.98
C GLY A 46 -24.56 -2.07 2.29
N GLU A 47 -23.72 -1.93 3.32
CA GLU A 47 -24.06 -1.11 4.49
C GLU A 47 -24.10 0.38 4.15
N ARG A 48 -24.83 1.16 4.94
CA ARG A 48 -25.03 2.60 4.73
C ARG A 48 -24.60 3.36 5.96
N ASN A 49 -24.03 4.56 5.78
CA ASN A 49 -23.67 5.47 6.87
C ASN A 49 -22.66 4.86 7.87
N VAL A 50 -21.68 4.12 7.34
CA VAL A 50 -20.59 3.51 8.11
C VAL A 50 -19.26 3.84 7.44
N PRO A 51 -18.16 4.01 8.19
CA PRO A 51 -16.85 4.22 7.58
C PRO A 51 -16.48 3.14 6.57
N SER A 52 -15.67 3.52 5.59
CA SER A 52 -15.04 2.58 4.65
C SER A 52 -14.20 1.50 5.34
N GLY A 53 -13.84 0.47 4.58
CA GLY A 53 -12.90 -0.53 5.05
C GLY A 53 -11.49 0.07 5.29
N PRO A 54 -10.73 -0.47 6.25
CA PRO A 54 -9.44 0.08 6.70
C PRO A 54 -8.35 0.15 5.63
N LEU A 55 -8.48 -0.60 4.52
CA LEU A 55 -7.48 -0.65 3.47
C LEU A 55 -7.95 -0.06 2.13
N PHE A 56 -8.94 0.83 2.16
CA PHE A 56 -9.40 1.55 0.97
C PHE A 56 -8.23 2.13 0.15
N GLY A 57 -8.06 1.64 -1.09
CA GLY A 57 -6.98 2.07 -2.00
C GLY A 57 -5.68 1.26 -1.95
N VAL A 58 -5.56 0.26 -1.05
CA VAL A 58 -4.35 -0.58 -0.90
C VAL A 58 -3.97 -1.34 -2.19
N GLN A 59 -4.92 -1.55 -3.09
CA GLN A 59 -4.72 -2.20 -4.39
C GLN A 59 -3.58 -1.55 -5.17
N PHE A 60 -3.41 -0.22 -5.05
CA PHE A 60 -2.38 0.55 -5.74
C PHE A 60 -1.07 0.62 -4.94
N SER A 61 -0.62 -0.52 -4.41
CA SER A 61 0.64 -0.67 -3.67
C SER A 61 1.40 -1.93 -4.10
N ASN A 62 2.68 -2.04 -3.72
CA ASN A 62 3.58 -3.13 -4.14
C ASN A 62 3.67 -3.26 -5.67
N LEU A 63 3.49 -2.15 -6.39
CA LEU A 63 3.36 -2.15 -7.85
C LEU A 63 4.66 -2.56 -8.55
N ALA A 64 4.54 -3.04 -9.80
CA ALA A 64 5.69 -3.46 -10.61
C ALA A 64 6.76 -2.36 -10.84
N CYS A 65 6.33 -1.10 -10.74
CA CYS A 65 7.11 0.12 -10.90
C CYS A 65 7.65 0.69 -9.57
N SER A 66 7.36 0.06 -8.42
CA SER A 66 7.85 0.49 -7.11
C SER A 66 9.38 0.59 -7.10
N ASP A 67 9.91 1.67 -6.51
CA ASP A 67 11.35 1.87 -6.31
C ASP A 67 11.90 1.14 -5.07
N PHE A 68 11.03 0.50 -4.30
CA PHE A 68 11.38 -0.32 -3.14
C PHE A 68 11.34 -1.82 -3.46
N SER A 69 10.30 -2.26 -4.16
CA SER A 69 10.06 -3.69 -4.44
C SER A 69 11.08 -4.25 -5.42
N GLN A 70 11.66 -5.41 -5.10
CA GLN A 70 12.70 -6.04 -5.89
C GLN A 70 12.13 -6.71 -7.14
N ARG A 71 12.89 -6.66 -8.24
CA ARG A 71 12.57 -7.33 -9.50
C ARG A 71 13.14 -8.74 -9.51
N TYR A 72 12.48 -9.63 -10.25
CA TYR A 72 13.02 -10.94 -10.56
C TYR A 72 14.24 -10.81 -11.48
N ASN A 73 15.37 -11.39 -11.09
CA ASN A 73 16.56 -11.49 -11.93
C ASN A 73 16.63 -12.90 -12.50
N SER A 74 16.48 -13.03 -13.82
CA SER A 74 16.51 -14.33 -14.49
C SER A 74 17.84 -15.06 -14.26
N GLY A 75 17.78 -16.32 -13.82
CA GLY A 75 18.94 -17.16 -13.58
C GLY A 75 19.52 -17.10 -12.16
N ALA A 76 19.02 -16.23 -11.28
CA ALA A 76 19.30 -16.29 -9.85
C ALA A 76 18.33 -17.28 -9.15
N ALA A 77 18.77 -17.88 -8.05
CA ALA A 77 17.86 -18.44 -7.05
C ALA A 77 16.92 -17.32 -6.50
N ALA A 78 15.99 -17.66 -5.61
CA ALA A 78 15.18 -16.66 -4.92
C ALA A 78 16.06 -15.51 -4.38
N SER A 79 15.86 -14.30 -4.90
CA SER A 79 16.60 -13.10 -4.47
C SER A 79 15.99 -12.51 -3.20
N PRO A 80 16.76 -11.74 -2.40
CA PRO A 80 16.21 -10.99 -1.28
C PRO A 80 14.99 -10.15 -1.68
N GLY A 81 13.90 -10.25 -0.91
CA GLY A 81 12.66 -9.49 -1.12
C GLY A 81 12.61 -8.18 -0.32
N PRO A 82 11.42 -7.54 -0.21
CA PRO A 82 10.15 -7.95 -0.80
C PRO A 82 10.14 -7.81 -2.33
N HIS A 83 9.31 -8.60 -3.01
CA HIS A 83 9.17 -8.59 -4.47
C HIS A 83 7.91 -7.85 -4.88
N ARG A 84 7.94 -7.30 -6.09
CA ARG A 84 6.80 -6.56 -6.67
C ARG A 84 5.63 -7.49 -7.01
N SER A 85 4.42 -6.95 -6.94
CA SER A 85 3.20 -7.53 -7.52
C SER A 85 2.94 -6.91 -8.90
N PRO A 86 2.52 -7.70 -9.90
CA PRO A 86 2.30 -7.19 -11.25
C PRO A 86 1.14 -6.20 -11.37
N LEU A 87 0.07 -6.39 -10.59
CA LEU A 87 -1.15 -5.60 -10.65
C LEU A 87 -1.47 -4.89 -9.32
N GLY A 88 -0.53 -4.92 -8.37
CA GLY A 88 -0.75 -4.52 -6.99
C GLY A 88 -1.47 -5.59 -6.17
N LEU A 89 -2.18 -5.20 -5.10
CA LEU A 89 -2.96 -6.15 -4.32
C LEU A 89 -4.31 -6.42 -4.98
N SER A 90 -4.74 -7.68 -4.94
CA SER A 90 -5.92 -8.18 -5.61
C SER A 90 -7.12 -8.26 -4.68
N ALA A 91 -8.27 -7.85 -5.20
CA ALA A 91 -9.56 -8.00 -4.56
C ALA A 91 -10.33 -9.23 -5.07
N ASP A 92 -9.72 -9.99 -5.96
CA ASP A 92 -10.37 -11.02 -6.74
C ASP A 92 -10.23 -12.38 -6.02
N PRO A 93 -11.31 -13.12 -5.74
CA PRO A 93 -11.25 -14.42 -5.05
C PRO A 93 -10.24 -15.40 -5.66
N GLY A 94 -9.72 -16.32 -4.84
CA GLY A 94 -8.72 -17.30 -5.29
C GLY A 94 -7.27 -17.06 -4.84
N GLY A 95 -7.02 -16.08 -3.96
CA GLY A 95 -5.73 -15.89 -3.30
C GLY A 95 -5.77 -16.28 -1.83
N LEU A 96 -5.06 -17.34 -1.45
CA LEU A 96 -5.01 -17.86 -0.06
C LEU A 96 -3.58 -17.93 0.48
N PRO A 97 -3.35 -17.60 1.76
CA PRO A 97 -2.04 -17.74 2.38
C PRO A 97 -1.68 -19.20 2.68
N LEU A 98 -0.38 -19.49 2.69
CA LEU A 98 0.20 -20.80 3.02
C LEU A 98 0.97 -20.73 4.32
N TYR A 99 0.84 -21.76 5.15
CA TYR A 99 1.43 -21.86 6.48
C TYR A 99 2.14 -23.20 6.69
N ILE A 100 3.25 -23.18 7.44
CA ILE A 100 3.90 -24.37 8.00
C ILE A 100 4.02 -24.14 9.50
N ASP A 101 3.50 -25.06 10.32
CA ASP A 101 3.51 -24.97 11.79
C ASP A 101 3.02 -23.63 12.35
N GLY A 102 2.03 -23.03 11.69
CA GLY A 102 1.45 -21.73 12.08
C GLY A 102 2.26 -20.50 11.65
N VAL A 103 3.38 -20.68 10.93
CA VAL A 103 4.19 -19.59 10.37
C VAL A 103 3.80 -19.38 8.90
N PRO A 104 3.54 -18.14 8.45
CA PRO A 104 3.28 -17.87 7.03
C PRO A 104 4.53 -18.14 6.20
N VAL A 105 4.37 -18.87 5.08
CA VAL A 105 5.47 -19.27 4.19
C VAL A 105 5.25 -18.86 2.73
N GLY A 106 4.12 -18.26 2.41
CA GLY A 106 3.79 -17.80 1.08
C GLY A 106 2.29 -17.70 0.86
N GLY A 107 1.89 -17.77 -0.41
CA GLY A 107 0.50 -17.76 -0.82
C GLY A 107 0.32 -18.49 -2.14
N VAL A 108 -0.90 -18.95 -2.39
CA VAL A 108 -1.34 -19.50 -3.67
C VAL A 108 -2.36 -18.56 -4.27
N GLY A 109 -2.29 -18.37 -5.58
CA GLY A 109 -3.23 -17.57 -6.36
C GLY A 109 -3.65 -18.36 -7.59
N VAL A 110 -4.94 -18.36 -7.88
CA VAL A 110 -5.52 -19.12 -8.99
C VAL A 110 -6.34 -18.19 -9.87
N VAL A 111 -6.23 -18.39 -11.19
CA VAL A 111 -7.12 -17.81 -12.20
C VAL A 111 -7.49 -18.91 -13.19
N ALA A 112 -8.73 -19.37 -13.14
CA ALA A 112 -9.28 -20.43 -13.98
C ALA A 112 -10.37 -19.92 -14.92
N ASP A 113 -11.07 -18.85 -14.57
CA ASP A 113 -12.11 -18.22 -15.38
C ASP A 113 -11.58 -17.11 -16.33
N GLY A 114 -10.35 -16.65 -16.12
CA GLY A 114 -9.73 -15.59 -16.90
C GLY A 114 -10.12 -14.17 -16.47
N ILE A 115 -10.82 -14.02 -15.35
CA ILE A 115 -11.30 -12.74 -14.84
C ILE A 115 -10.32 -12.21 -13.80
N TYR A 116 -10.15 -10.87 -13.77
CA TYR A 116 -9.51 -10.15 -12.68
C TYR A 116 -10.54 -9.16 -12.11
N GLY A 117 -11.27 -9.62 -11.10
CA GLY A 117 -12.49 -8.98 -10.62
C GLY A 117 -12.52 -8.65 -9.13
N LEU A 118 -13.72 -8.54 -8.59
CA LEU A 118 -14.04 -8.20 -7.21
C LEU A 118 -15.40 -8.81 -6.87
N ASP A 119 -15.52 -9.35 -5.66
CA ASP A 119 -16.82 -9.72 -5.08
C ASP A 119 -17.40 -8.57 -4.25
N LYS A 120 -18.49 -7.97 -4.75
CA LYS A 120 -19.23 -6.90 -4.05
C LYS A 120 -20.34 -7.43 -3.13
N ILE A 121 -20.69 -8.71 -3.22
CA ILE A 121 -21.85 -9.28 -2.53
C ILE A 121 -21.34 -10.11 -1.36
N ILE A 122 -21.37 -9.54 -0.16
CA ILE A 122 -20.93 -10.25 1.05
C ILE A 122 -22.06 -11.01 1.75
N SER A 123 -23.30 -10.92 1.22
CA SER A 123 -24.51 -11.46 1.85
C SER A 123 -24.83 -12.91 1.46
N ASP A 124 -24.15 -13.45 0.45
CA ASP A 124 -24.27 -14.82 -0.02
C ASP A 124 -22.91 -15.56 0.07
N PHE A 125 -22.93 -16.87 -0.12
CA PHE A 125 -21.74 -17.69 -0.30
C PHE A 125 -21.81 -18.26 -1.71
N ASP A 126 -20.79 -17.99 -2.52
CA ASP A 126 -20.73 -18.48 -3.89
C ASP A 126 -19.80 -19.70 -4.02
N GLN A 127 -19.86 -20.36 -5.17
CA GLN A 127 -18.90 -21.40 -5.55
C GLN A 127 -17.98 -20.86 -6.64
N ASP A 128 -17.06 -19.99 -6.23
CA ASP A 128 -16.01 -19.48 -7.09
C ASP A 128 -14.98 -20.58 -7.45
N LEU A 129 -14.70 -20.75 -8.74
CA LEU A 129 -13.83 -21.82 -9.23
C LEU A 129 -12.36 -21.57 -8.83
N ASP A 130 -11.92 -20.32 -8.88
CA ASP A 130 -10.56 -19.95 -8.51
C ASP A 130 -10.31 -20.26 -7.03
N GLU A 131 -11.27 -19.92 -6.17
CA GLU A 131 -11.22 -20.18 -4.75
C GLU A 131 -11.31 -21.66 -4.38
N LEU A 132 -12.13 -22.45 -5.08
CA LEU A 132 -12.18 -23.91 -4.89
C LEU A 132 -10.82 -24.55 -5.19
N ILE A 133 -10.18 -24.16 -6.28
CA ILE A 133 -8.85 -24.67 -6.66
C ILE A 133 -7.79 -24.17 -5.67
N ALA A 134 -7.83 -22.90 -5.27
CA ALA A 134 -6.93 -22.34 -4.27
C ALA A 134 -7.06 -23.09 -2.94
N THR A 135 -8.28 -23.35 -2.48
CA THR A 135 -8.58 -24.11 -1.26
C THR A 135 -7.97 -25.52 -1.32
N SER A 136 -8.09 -26.19 -2.47
CA SER A 136 -7.43 -27.48 -2.71
C SER A 136 -5.90 -27.38 -2.58
N ALA A 137 -5.29 -26.32 -3.13
CA ALA A 137 -3.86 -26.10 -3.08
C ALA A 137 -3.31 -25.82 -1.66
N THR A 138 -4.15 -25.37 -0.72
CA THR A 138 -3.73 -25.15 0.68
C THR A 138 -3.70 -26.43 1.53
N ARG A 139 -4.08 -27.60 1.00
CA ARG A 139 -4.13 -28.84 1.80
C ARG A 139 -2.75 -29.21 2.35
N GLY A 140 -2.64 -29.27 3.69
CA GLY A 140 -1.37 -29.48 4.40
C GLY A 140 -0.59 -28.20 4.72
N TYR A 141 -1.04 -27.05 4.18
CA TYR A 141 -0.45 -25.73 4.35
C TYR A 141 -1.49 -24.66 4.71
N ALA A 142 -2.65 -25.07 5.20
CA ALA A 142 -3.77 -24.16 5.41
C ALA A 142 -3.52 -23.23 6.58
N ALA A 143 -4.04 -22.00 6.48
CA ALA A 143 -4.04 -21.06 7.60
C ALA A 143 -4.67 -21.67 8.87
N PRO A 144 -4.02 -21.52 10.05
CA PRO A 144 -4.61 -21.94 11.32
C PRO A 144 -5.97 -21.29 11.52
N LEU A 145 -6.97 -22.07 11.92
CA LEU A 145 -8.36 -21.59 12.03
C LEU A 145 -8.48 -20.38 12.97
N GLY A 146 -7.77 -20.39 14.10
CA GLY A 146 -7.87 -19.34 15.13
C GLY A 146 -7.28 -17.98 14.77
N ILE A 147 -6.62 -17.85 13.61
CA ILE A 147 -6.06 -16.56 13.15
C ILE A 147 -6.65 -16.09 11.81
N ARG A 148 -7.69 -16.75 11.29
CA ARG A 148 -8.32 -16.35 10.04
C ARG A 148 -9.14 -15.07 10.20
N ALA A 149 -9.34 -14.35 9.10
CA ALA A 149 -10.14 -13.12 9.05
C ALA A 149 -11.53 -13.27 9.69
N ASP A 150 -12.17 -14.43 9.55
CA ASP A 150 -13.49 -14.74 10.10
C ASP A 150 -13.49 -14.93 11.63
N GLN A 151 -12.31 -15.03 12.24
CA GLN A 151 -12.10 -15.12 13.70
C GLN A 151 -11.53 -13.83 14.31
N ILE A 152 -11.19 -12.84 13.48
CA ILE A 152 -10.58 -11.58 13.93
C ILE A 152 -11.62 -10.46 13.87
N SER A 153 -11.78 -9.75 14.98
CA SER A 153 -12.65 -8.57 15.03
C SER A 153 -11.90 -7.31 14.60
N LEU A 154 -12.31 -6.77 13.46
CA LEU A 154 -11.94 -5.48 12.91
C LEU A 154 -13.06 -4.48 13.25
N VAL A 155 -12.82 -3.58 14.21
CA VAL A 155 -13.81 -2.56 14.62
C VAL A 155 -15.17 -3.17 15.02
N GLY A 156 -15.14 -4.32 15.71
CA GLY A 156 -16.36 -5.03 16.14
C GLY A 156 -17.01 -5.93 15.08
N LYS A 157 -16.44 -6.03 13.87
CA LYS A 157 -16.94 -6.88 12.77
C LYS A 157 -15.89 -7.90 12.35
N THR A 158 -16.29 -9.00 11.74
CA THR A 158 -15.36 -9.96 11.11
C THR A 158 -15.36 -9.80 9.59
N ALA A 159 -14.32 -10.29 8.94
CA ALA A 159 -14.22 -10.31 7.49
C ALA A 159 -14.21 -11.75 6.96
N ARG A 160 -14.66 -11.95 5.72
CA ARG A 160 -14.65 -13.27 5.08
C ARG A 160 -13.20 -13.71 4.83
N PHE A 161 -12.90 -14.97 5.14
CA PHE A 161 -11.65 -15.60 4.76
C PHE A 161 -11.78 -16.40 3.46
N SER A 162 -12.81 -17.25 3.37
CA SER A 162 -13.07 -18.03 2.17
C SER A 162 -14.51 -18.53 2.16
N ASP A 163 -15.11 -18.66 0.98
CA ASP A 163 -16.44 -19.27 0.83
C ASP A 163 -16.33 -20.75 0.53
N ALA A 164 -15.31 -21.12 -0.23
CA ALA A 164 -14.95 -22.50 -0.45
C ALA A 164 -14.42 -23.16 0.85
N THR A 165 -14.91 -24.37 1.12
CA THR A 165 -14.41 -25.22 2.19
C THR A 165 -13.81 -26.51 1.64
N VAL A 166 -13.10 -27.24 2.50
CA VAL A 166 -12.56 -28.56 2.14
C VAL A 166 -13.68 -29.56 1.79
N ALA A 167 -14.91 -29.35 2.30
CA ALA A 167 -16.05 -30.21 2.01
C ALA A 167 -16.61 -30.01 0.59
N ASP A 168 -16.37 -28.85 -0.03
CA ASP A 168 -16.81 -28.53 -1.38
C ASP A 168 -15.89 -29.13 -2.46
N LEU A 169 -14.72 -29.63 -2.06
CA LEU A 169 -13.74 -30.22 -2.96
C LEU A 169 -14.23 -31.57 -3.52
N GLN A 170 -14.33 -31.66 -4.85
CA GLN A 170 -14.67 -32.90 -5.55
C GLN A 170 -13.50 -33.92 -5.57
N SER A 171 -12.29 -33.46 -5.32
CA SER A 171 -11.07 -34.29 -5.29
C SER A 171 -10.66 -34.63 -3.85
N ASN A 172 -10.01 -35.78 -3.68
CA ASN A 172 -9.42 -36.19 -2.41
C ASN A 172 -7.90 -36.35 -2.54
N LEU A 173 -7.18 -36.38 -1.40
CA LEU A 173 -5.71 -36.46 -1.42
C LEU A 173 -5.17 -37.75 -2.07
N ALA A 174 -5.93 -38.85 -2.05
CA ALA A 174 -5.54 -40.08 -2.71
C ALA A 174 -5.64 -40.01 -4.25
N SER A 175 -6.38 -39.03 -4.79
CA SER A 175 -6.52 -38.78 -6.23
C SER A 175 -5.48 -37.82 -6.80
N VAL A 176 -4.59 -37.26 -5.96
CA VAL A 176 -3.58 -36.29 -6.38
C VAL A 176 -2.50 -36.98 -7.21
N ARG A 177 -2.34 -36.51 -8.46
CA ARG A 177 -1.25 -36.94 -9.33
C ARG A 177 0.02 -36.16 -9.01
N SER A 178 1.16 -36.85 -9.05
CA SER A 178 2.45 -36.16 -8.98
C SER A 178 2.62 -35.21 -10.16
N LEU A 179 3.35 -34.12 -9.98
CA LEU A 179 3.62 -33.20 -11.10
C LEU A 179 4.34 -33.92 -12.26
N THR A 180 5.22 -34.87 -11.97
CA THR A 180 5.86 -35.71 -13.00
C THR A 180 4.83 -36.47 -13.83
N THR A 181 3.79 -37.02 -13.19
CA THR A 181 2.68 -37.71 -13.88
C THR A 181 1.83 -36.75 -14.70
N ILE A 182 1.53 -35.56 -14.18
CA ILE A 182 0.77 -34.52 -14.90
C ILE A 182 1.51 -34.10 -16.18
N ARG A 183 2.82 -33.82 -16.07
CA ARG A 183 3.66 -33.42 -17.19
C ARG A 183 3.83 -34.53 -18.22
N ALA A 184 4.03 -35.78 -17.77
CA ALA A 184 4.13 -36.94 -18.67
C ALA A 184 2.84 -37.21 -19.45
N ALA A 185 1.68 -36.81 -18.90
CA ALA A 185 0.39 -36.88 -19.56
C ALA A 185 0.06 -35.64 -20.41
N SER A 186 0.91 -34.60 -20.40
CA SER A 186 0.65 -33.30 -21.03
C SER A 186 -0.59 -32.56 -20.49
N ASP A 187 -0.97 -32.83 -19.24
CA ASP A 187 -2.14 -32.22 -18.59
C ASP A 187 -1.81 -30.89 -17.87
N GLY A 188 -0.54 -30.46 -17.90
CA GLY A 188 -0.07 -29.21 -17.32
C GLY A 188 1.46 -29.15 -17.26
N ASP A 189 2.02 -27.95 -17.37
CA ASP A 189 3.45 -27.68 -17.20
C ASP A 189 3.67 -26.29 -16.57
N TYR A 190 4.90 -26.00 -16.17
CA TYR A 190 5.32 -24.68 -15.74
C TYR A 190 5.23 -23.67 -16.90
N ALA A 191 4.65 -22.51 -16.64
CA ALA A 191 4.61 -21.40 -17.57
C ALA A 191 5.66 -20.34 -17.18
N ALA A 192 6.45 -19.88 -18.15
CA ALA A 192 7.31 -18.72 -17.94
C ALA A 192 6.45 -17.45 -17.85
N VAL A 193 6.77 -16.57 -16.90
CA VAL A 193 6.12 -15.28 -16.72
C VAL A 193 7.22 -14.21 -16.76
N PRO A 194 7.32 -13.40 -17.83
CA PRO A 194 8.34 -12.38 -17.97
C PRO A 194 8.42 -11.47 -16.74
N GLY A 195 9.62 -11.34 -16.16
CA GLY A 195 9.85 -10.53 -14.98
C GLY A 195 9.38 -11.11 -13.64
N TYR A 196 8.96 -12.38 -13.59
CA TYR A 196 8.52 -13.06 -12.35
C TYR A 196 9.01 -14.51 -12.23
N PHE A 197 9.00 -15.29 -13.32
CA PHE A 197 9.31 -16.72 -13.25
C PHE A 197 9.82 -17.26 -14.58
N ALA A 198 10.91 -18.01 -14.58
CA ALA A 198 11.50 -18.55 -15.81
C ALA A 198 10.77 -19.78 -16.40
N GLY A 199 9.83 -20.39 -15.66
CA GLY A 199 9.08 -21.55 -16.16
C GLY A 199 9.87 -22.86 -16.27
N THR A 200 11.09 -22.93 -15.72
CA THR A 200 11.96 -24.12 -15.86
C THR A 200 11.70 -25.20 -14.81
N GLY A 201 11.07 -24.86 -13.68
CA GLY A 201 10.77 -25.77 -12.59
C GLY A 201 10.41 -25.05 -11.30
N ALA A 202 9.92 -25.78 -10.29
CA ALA A 202 9.66 -25.21 -8.96
C ALA A 202 10.95 -24.65 -8.35
N LEU A 203 10.82 -23.50 -7.69
CA LEU A 203 11.89 -22.84 -6.95
C LEU A 203 11.72 -23.10 -5.45
N ALA A 204 12.84 -23.26 -4.75
CA ALA A 204 12.82 -23.31 -3.29
C ALA A 204 12.50 -21.92 -2.72
N GLY A 205 11.64 -21.88 -1.70
CA GLY A 205 11.41 -20.67 -0.92
C GLY A 205 12.60 -20.29 -0.04
N THR A 206 12.60 -19.07 0.47
CA THR A 206 13.60 -18.58 1.43
C THR A 206 13.00 -18.47 2.82
N ALA A 207 13.79 -18.85 3.83
CA ALA A 207 13.36 -18.72 5.22
C ALA A 207 13.23 -17.24 5.59
N PHE A 208 12.04 -16.84 6.04
CA PHE A 208 11.76 -15.48 6.49
C PHE A 208 12.60 -15.09 7.71
N GLY A 209 13.01 -13.82 7.80
CA GLY A 209 13.81 -13.32 8.92
C GLY A 209 15.31 -13.67 8.81
N GLN A 210 15.73 -14.23 7.69
CA GLN A 210 17.14 -14.45 7.33
C GLN A 210 17.56 -13.52 6.18
N PRO A 211 18.86 -13.19 6.03
CA PRO A 211 19.33 -12.33 4.95
C PRO A 211 18.86 -12.73 3.55
N ALA A 212 18.76 -14.04 3.28
CA ALA A 212 18.27 -14.56 2.01
C ALA A 212 16.81 -14.17 1.68
N SER A 213 15.98 -13.88 2.68
CA SER A 213 14.62 -13.34 2.48
C SER A 213 14.62 -11.83 2.22
N GLY A 214 15.76 -11.15 2.43
CA GLY A 214 15.90 -9.70 2.39
C GLY A 214 15.46 -9.00 3.67
N ILE A 215 15.08 -9.74 4.72
CA ILE A 215 14.68 -9.19 6.02
C ILE A 215 15.35 -9.99 7.12
N ARG A 216 15.91 -9.29 8.12
CA ARG A 216 16.51 -9.93 9.31
C ARG A 216 16.39 -9.05 10.54
N PRO A 217 16.63 -9.59 11.75
CA PRO A 217 16.75 -8.78 12.95
C PRO A 217 17.78 -7.66 12.78
N ALA A 218 17.44 -6.48 13.28
CA ALA A 218 18.32 -5.33 13.29
C ALA A 218 19.42 -5.48 14.34
N ASP A 219 20.47 -4.67 14.22
CA ASP A 219 21.52 -4.60 15.24
C ASP A 219 20.95 -3.98 16.54
N ALA A 220 21.04 -4.73 17.64
CA ALA A 220 20.59 -4.33 18.98
C ALA A 220 21.36 -3.12 19.55
N THR A 221 22.46 -2.72 18.93
CA THR A 221 23.21 -1.51 19.26
C THR A 221 22.67 -0.25 18.58
N VAL A 222 21.93 -0.41 17.48
CA VAL A 222 21.40 0.69 16.66
C VAL A 222 19.97 1.05 17.07
N PHE A 223 19.11 0.03 17.20
CA PHE A 223 17.70 0.22 17.55
C PHE A 223 17.49 0.15 19.06
N ARG A 224 17.46 1.32 19.70
CA ARG A 224 17.38 1.45 21.16
C ARG A 224 16.39 2.51 21.61
N ASP A 225 15.71 2.23 22.72
CA ASP A 225 14.87 3.21 23.41
C ASP A 225 15.71 4.33 24.07
N ALA A 226 15.05 5.23 24.81
CA ALA A 226 15.69 6.34 25.52
C ALA A 226 16.61 5.86 26.66
N ASP A 227 16.32 4.71 27.26
CA ASP A 227 17.09 4.11 28.35
C ASP A 227 18.28 3.26 27.84
N GLY A 228 18.39 3.10 26.52
CA GLY A 228 19.46 2.35 25.86
C GLY A 228 19.19 0.85 25.73
N ASN A 229 17.98 0.38 26.02
CA ASN A 229 17.59 -1.02 25.82
C ASN A 229 17.32 -1.30 24.34
N SER A 230 17.64 -2.51 23.90
CA SER A 230 17.37 -2.95 22.53
C SER A 230 15.87 -3.03 22.26
N LEU A 231 15.46 -2.56 21.09
CA LEU A 231 14.09 -2.72 20.57
C LEU A 231 13.96 -4.00 19.73
N ASP A 232 12.77 -4.61 19.68
CA ASP A 232 12.46 -5.70 18.73
C ASP A 232 12.29 -5.08 17.33
N ALA A 233 13.38 -5.00 16.59
CA ALA A 233 13.45 -4.34 15.29
C ALA A 233 14.05 -5.28 14.22
N PHE A 234 13.60 -5.08 12.99
CA PHE A 234 14.05 -5.78 11.79
C PHE A 234 14.33 -4.75 10.70
N ILE A 235 15.24 -5.09 9.79
CA ILE A 235 15.67 -4.24 8.67
C ILE A 235 15.62 -4.99 7.35
N PHE A 236 15.63 -4.24 6.26
CA PHE A 236 15.75 -4.78 4.90
C PHE A 236 17.22 -4.87 4.51
N VAL A 237 17.64 -6.01 3.94
CA VAL A 237 19.00 -6.26 3.50
C VAL A 237 19.08 -6.68 2.04
N ASP A 238 20.21 -6.41 1.42
CA ASP A 238 20.51 -6.83 0.05
C ASP A 238 21.10 -8.24 -0.02
N SER A 239 21.55 -8.65 -1.21
CA SER A 239 22.17 -9.96 -1.45
C SER A 239 23.52 -10.15 -0.77
N THR A 240 24.10 -9.08 -0.22
CA THR A 240 25.36 -9.06 0.54
C THR A 240 25.14 -8.84 2.04
N ASP A 241 23.90 -8.98 2.52
CA ASP A 241 23.49 -8.77 3.90
C ASP A 241 23.76 -7.35 4.44
N GLN A 242 23.83 -6.37 3.53
CA GLN A 242 23.95 -4.97 3.90
C GLN A 242 22.57 -4.34 4.06
N ASN A 243 22.42 -3.48 5.07
CA ASN A 243 21.18 -2.71 5.25
C ASN A 243 20.93 -1.86 4.00
N ARG A 244 19.76 -2.04 3.37
CA ARG A 244 19.36 -1.29 2.18
C ARG A 244 19.00 0.16 2.48
N TYR A 245 18.50 0.42 3.69
CA TYR A 245 17.96 1.72 4.10
C TYR A 245 18.42 2.10 5.51
N PRO A 246 19.75 2.20 5.75
CA PRO A 246 20.25 2.76 6.99
C PRO A 246 19.85 4.23 7.11
N ALA A 247 19.69 4.71 8.34
CA ALA A 247 19.41 6.11 8.59
C ALA A 247 20.49 7.00 7.96
N SER A 248 20.08 7.93 7.10
CA SER A 248 20.94 8.85 6.36
C SER A 248 20.42 10.28 6.48
N ALA A 249 21.28 11.26 6.17
CA ALA A 249 20.86 12.66 6.13
C ALA A 249 20.04 12.94 4.87
N GLY A 250 19.15 13.94 4.94
CA GLY A 250 18.37 14.44 3.82
C GLY A 250 19.25 14.80 2.62
N THR A 251 18.73 14.60 1.42
CA THR A 251 19.45 14.90 0.17
C THR A 251 19.14 16.29 -0.37
N ASP A 252 18.28 17.03 0.33
CA ASP A 252 17.71 18.31 -0.05
C ASP A 252 18.07 19.42 0.94
N THR A 253 17.62 20.63 0.61
CA THR A 253 17.91 21.86 1.37
C THR A 253 16.59 22.60 1.67
N PRO A 254 15.80 22.14 2.67
CA PRO A 254 14.49 22.71 2.94
C PRO A 254 14.51 24.21 3.26
N ALA A 255 13.59 24.96 2.65
CA ALA A 255 13.57 26.43 2.63
C ALA A 255 14.88 27.08 2.14
N GLY A 256 15.71 26.36 1.38
CA GLY A 256 17.01 26.84 0.91
C GLY A 256 18.09 26.91 1.99
N ASP A 257 17.87 26.35 3.18
CA ASP A 257 18.85 26.28 4.27
C ASP A 257 19.22 24.84 4.64
N VAL A 258 20.50 24.50 4.57
CA VAL A 258 21.03 23.17 4.93
C VAL A 258 20.86 22.87 6.43
N ALA A 259 20.71 23.91 7.25
CA ALA A 259 20.38 23.75 8.66
C ALA A 259 18.97 23.18 8.87
N ASN A 260 18.10 23.17 7.85
CA ASN A 260 16.78 22.52 7.88
C ASN A 260 16.80 21.06 7.38
N THR A 261 17.90 20.59 6.82
CA THR A 261 18.02 19.19 6.38
C THR A 261 17.92 18.24 7.59
N LEU A 262 17.18 17.14 7.44
CA LEU A 262 17.17 16.06 8.44
C LEU A 262 18.54 15.41 8.52
N THR A 263 19.05 15.21 9.73
CA THR A 263 20.32 14.50 9.95
C THR A 263 20.10 12.99 10.08
N ALA A 264 21.15 12.18 9.82
CA ALA A 264 21.08 10.74 10.02
C ALA A 264 20.71 10.35 11.47
N THR A 265 21.18 11.11 12.46
CA THR A 265 20.84 10.91 13.88
C THR A 265 19.36 11.18 14.16
N GLU A 266 18.79 12.23 13.57
CA GLU A 266 17.37 12.53 13.69
C GLU A 266 16.53 11.41 13.09
N VAL A 267 16.86 10.97 11.87
CA VAL A 267 16.18 9.87 11.19
C VAL A 267 16.26 8.58 12.00
N GLN A 268 17.43 8.22 12.51
CA GLN A 268 17.58 7.02 13.35
C GLN A 268 16.74 7.11 14.63
N THR A 269 16.67 8.29 15.25
CA THR A 269 15.90 8.48 16.48
C THR A 269 14.40 8.41 16.21
N ILE A 270 13.91 9.01 15.11
CA ILE A 270 12.52 8.87 14.67
C ILE A 270 12.15 7.39 14.47
N LEU A 271 13.01 6.62 13.79
CA LEU A 271 12.80 5.19 13.60
C LEU A 271 12.78 4.43 14.94
N ASN A 272 13.70 4.75 15.86
CA ASN A 272 13.74 4.11 17.18
C ASN A 272 12.48 4.41 18.00
N GLU A 273 12.03 5.66 18.04
CA GLU A 273 10.81 6.04 18.78
C GLU A 273 9.56 5.42 18.16
N ALA A 274 9.43 5.41 16.83
CA ALA A 274 8.30 4.76 16.16
C ALA A 274 8.27 3.25 16.42
N ILE A 275 9.41 2.55 16.31
CA ILE A 275 9.48 1.11 16.64
C ILE A 275 9.22 0.88 18.14
N GLY A 276 9.67 1.76 19.01
CA GLY A 276 9.39 1.73 20.45
C GLY A 276 7.89 1.84 20.74
N VAL A 277 7.20 2.81 20.13
CA VAL A 277 5.74 2.96 20.23
C VAL A 277 5.04 1.70 19.70
N ALA A 278 5.44 1.18 18.55
CA ALA A 278 4.85 -0.04 17.97
C ALA A 278 4.99 -1.25 18.91
N ASN A 279 6.17 -1.45 19.50
CA ASN A 279 6.44 -2.55 20.42
C ASN A 279 5.62 -2.47 21.73
N GLN A 280 5.19 -1.27 22.12
CA GLN A 280 4.33 -1.03 23.29
C GLN A 280 2.83 -1.09 22.94
N SER A 281 2.48 -0.93 21.66
CA SER A 281 1.10 -0.80 21.21
C SER A 281 0.40 -2.14 21.07
N ARG A 282 -0.88 -2.21 21.43
CA ARG A 282 -1.76 -3.36 21.18
C ARG A 282 -2.08 -3.43 19.69
N ALA A 283 -1.81 -4.59 19.10
CA ALA A 283 -2.26 -4.91 17.75
C ALA A 283 -3.80 -4.94 17.66
N GLN A 284 -4.35 -4.42 16.57
CA GLN A 284 -5.78 -4.45 16.27
C GLN A 284 -6.18 -5.73 15.56
N ILE A 285 -5.32 -6.22 14.67
CA ILE A 285 -5.68 -7.25 13.69
C ILE A 285 -5.08 -8.61 14.01
N ARG A 286 -4.62 -8.85 15.24
CA ARG A 286 -3.83 -10.03 15.60
C ARG A 286 -4.41 -10.82 16.77
N VAL A 287 -4.20 -12.13 16.71
CA VAL A 287 -4.51 -13.09 17.77
C VAL A 287 -3.21 -13.82 18.18
N PRO A 288 -2.95 -14.03 19.49
CA PRO A 288 -3.76 -13.61 20.64
C PRO A 288 -3.81 -12.08 20.79
N VAL A 289 -4.92 -11.58 21.34
CA VAL A 289 -5.07 -10.15 21.64
C VAL A 289 -4.04 -9.71 22.70
N GLY A 290 -3.63 -8.44 22.65
CA GLY A 290 -2.62 -7.91 23.56
C GLY A 290 -1.18 -8.18 23.15
N THR A 291 -0.93 -8.68 21.92
CA THR A 291 0.41 -8.70 21.34
C THR A 291 0.80 -7.36 20.73
N PRO A 292 2.10 -7.05 20.60
CA PRO A 292 2.59 -5.83 19.97
C PRO A 292 2.07 -5.61 18.55
N ALA A 293 1.80 -4.36 18.20
CA ALA A 293 1.45 -3.93 16.84
C ALA A 293 2.58 -4.27 15.88
N ARG A 294 2.25 -4.79 14.68
CA ARG A 294 3.26 -5.21 13.72
C ARG A 294 3.25 -4.38 12.44
N VAL A 295 4.24 -3.49 12.30
CA VAL A 295 4.30 -2.46 11.26
C VAL A 295 5.67 -2.35 10.60
N THR A 296 5.71 -1.71 9.44
CA THR A 296 6.91 -1.10 8.84
C THR A 296 6.83 0.43 8.96
N VAL A 297 7.96 1.06 9.20
CA VAL A 297 8.15 2.51 9.33
C VAL A 297 9.14 2.98 8.26
N SER A 298 8.79 4.06 7.57
CA SER A 298 9.62 4.72 6.56
C SER A 298 9.75 6.20 6.87
N VAL A 299 10.94 6.77 6.71
CA VAL A 299 11.20 8.21 6.78
C VAL A 299 11.76 8.69 5.44
N VAL A 300 11.24 9.80 4.94
CA VAL A 300 11.66 10.42 3.67
C VAL A 300 12.00 11.90 3.85
N ASP A 301 12.87 12.43 2.98
CA ASP A 301 13.08 13.89 2.85
C ASP A 301 11.95 14.57 2.05
N THR A 302 12.05 15.88 1.84
CA THR A 302 11.00 16.63 1.13
C THR A 302 10.92 16.33 -0.37
N ASN A 303 11.95 15.71 -0.93
CA ASN A 303 11.96 15.18 -2.29
C ASN A 303 11.46 13.72 -2.36
N GLY A 304 11.03 13.13 -1.24
CA GLY A 304 10.55 11.74 -1.17
C GLY A 304 11.64 10.67 -1.30
N ASN A 305 12.91 11.02 -1.13
CA ASN A 305 13.99 10.05 -1.06
C ASN A 305 13.98 9.35 0.31
N ILE A 306 14.22 8.04 0.32
CA ILE A 306 14.21 7.22 1.54
C ILE A 306 15.43 7.58 2.39
N LEU A 307 15.19 8.09 3.60
CA LEU A 307 16.26 8.37 4.56
C LEU A 307 16.50 7.21 5.52
N GLY A 308 15.50 6.37 5.75
CA GLY A 308 15.64 5.16 6.55
C GLY A 308 14.35 4.36 6.64
N MET A 309 14.47 3.05 6.84
CA MET A 309 13.34 2.15 7.06
C MET A 309 13.65 1.15 8.17
N ALA A 310 12.63 0.83 8.96
CA ALA A 310 12.70 -0.21 9.98
C ALA A 310 11.32 -0.87 10.11
N ARG A 311 11.28 -2.06 10.69
CA ARG A 311 10.00 -2.75 10.92
C ARG A 311 10.04 -3.56 12.20
N THR A 312 8.88 -3.77 12.80
CA THR A 312 8.75 -4.76 13.87
C THR A 312 8.83 -6.18 13.29
N ARG A 313 9.15 -7.14 14.15
CA ARG A 313 9.03 -8.58 13.83
C ARG A 313 7.65 -8.89 13.27
N ASP A 314 7.58 -9.74 12.25
CA ASP A 314 6.30 -10.29 11.75
C ASP A 314 5.28 -9.22 11.27
N GLY A 315 5.73 -8.02 10.92
CA GLY A 315 4.89 -7.05 10.19
C GLY A 315 4.39 -7.62 8.85
N PRO A 316 3.17 -7.30 8.40
CA PRO A 316 2.74 -7.68 7.05
C PRO A 316 3.67 -7.11 5.98
N MET A 317 3.90 -7.89 4.93
CA MET A 317 4.85 -7.54 3.88
C MET A 317 4.37 -6.39 3.00
N PHE A 318 3.05 -6.26 2.81
CA PHE A 318 2.48 -5.14 2.05
C PHE A 318 2.84 -3.79 2.69
N GLY A 319 2.92 -3.77 4.02
CA GLY A 319 3.20 -2.57 4.81
C GLY A 319 4.53 -1.90 4.45
N ALA A 320 5.49 -2.64 3.88
CA ALA A 320 6.81 -2.10 3.55
C ALA A 320 6.80 -1.08 2.41
N ASP A 321 6.06 -1.33 1.34
CA ASP A 321 5.93 -0.37 0.24
C ASP A 321 4.88 0.69 0.58
N VAL A 322 3.81 0.29 1.29
CA VAL A 322 2.76 1.22 1.73
C VAL A 322 3.29 2.26 2.70
N SER A 323 4.10 1.92 3.71
CA SER A 323 4.65 2.91 4.65
C SER A 323 5.46 3.98 3.93
N LEU A 324 6.16 3.61 2.85
CA LEU A 324 6.89 4.55 2.00
C LEU A 324 5.94 5.43 1.18
N GLN A 325 4.90 4.87 0.55
CA GLN A 325 3.86 5.65 -0.14
C GLN A 325 3.19 6.65 0.81
N LYS A 326 2.86 6.24 2.04
CA LYS A 326 2.24 7.11 3.04
C LYS A 326 3.16 8.26 3.45
N ALA A 327 4.45 7.98 3.72
CA ALA A 327 5.44 9.00 4.04
C ALA A 327 5.56 10.06 2.93
N ARG A 328 5.64 9.59 1.68
CA ARG A 328 5.68 10.43 0.48
C ARG A 328 4.43 11.28 0.30
N THR A 329 3.26 10.71 0.57
CA THR A 329 1.97 11.38 0.41
C THR A 329 1.82 12.55 1.38
N ALA A 330 2.10 12.32 2.67
CA ALA A 330 2.06 13.37 3.69
C ALA A 330 3.03 14.51 3.37
N THR A 331 4.27 14.19 2.98
CA THR A 331 5.26 15.18 2.55
C THR A 331 4.80 15.95 1.32
N PHE A 332 4.33 15.24 0.30
CA PHE A 332 3.94 15.82 -0.98
C PHE A 332 2.82 16.85 -0.80
N PHE A 333 1.67 16.48 -0.24
CA PHE A 333 0.55 17.42 -0.10
C PHE A 333 0.83 18.56 0.88
N SER A 334 1.71 18.34 1.87
CA SER A 334 2.18 19.39 2.79
C SER A 334 3.14 20.40 2.15
N GLY A 335 3.56 20.19 0.89
CA GLY A 335 4.37 21.13 0.11
C GLY A 335 3.60 22.36 -0.41
N THR A 336 2.33 22.53 -0.05
CA THR A 336 1.55 23.74 -0.40
C THR A 336 2.20 24.97 0.25
N GLY A 337 2.35 26.06 -0.51
CA GLY A 337 2.98 27.29 0.00
C GLY A 337 4.51 27.20 0.13
N ARG A 338 5.12 26.05 -0.17
CA ARG A 338 6.56 25.83 -0.13
C ARG A 338 7.23 26.55 -1.32
N GLN A 339 8.26 27.36 -1.03
CA GLN A 339 8.95 28.18 -2.03
C GLN A 339 10.18 27.50 -2.64
N ASP A 340 10.65 26.39 -2.07
CA ASP A 340 11.80 25.64 -2.54
C ASP A 340 11.39 24.32 -3.22
N GLY A 341 11.82 24.15 -4.46
CA GLY A 341 11.37 23.04 -5.32
C GLY A 341 10.04 23.36 -6.01
N SER A 342 9.34 22.33 -6.45
CA SER A 342 8.03 22.45 -7.11
C SER A 342 6.90 22.11 -6.14
N SER A 343 5.88 22.95 -6.14
CA SER A 343 4.64 22.73 -5.38
C SER A 343 3.85 21.50 -5.90
N PRO A 344 2.89 21.00 -5.10
CA PRO A 344 2.05 19.89 -5.53
C PRO A 344 1.26 20.20 -6.81
N ALA A 345 0.74 21.42 -6.96
CA ALA A 345 0.01 21.83 -8.16
C ALA A 345 0.90 21.84 -9.42
N GLU A 346 2.13 22.34 -9.32
CA GLU A 346 3.07 22.34 -10.45
C GLU A 346 3.47 20.93 -10.88
N ILE A 347 3.77 20.06 -9.90
CA ILE A 347 4.12 18.66 -10.17
C ILE A 347 2.95 17.95 -10.84
N LEU A 348 1.75 18.01 -10.24
CA LEU A 348 0.56 17.33 -10.77
C LEU A 348 0.17 17.87 -12.15
N SER A 349 0.33 19.17 -12.40
CA SER A 349 0.01 19.77 -13.70
C SER A 349 0.95 19.32 -14.82
N ALA A 350 2.16 18.87 -14.50
CA ALA A 350 3.15 18.41 -15.47
C ALA A 350 3.00 16.93 -15.85
N LEU A 351 2.17 16.17 -15.12
CA LEU A 351 1.99 14.74 -15.36
C LEU A 351 1.05 14.48 -16.55
N PRO A 352 1.34 13.45 -17.36
CA PRO A 352 0.44 13.02 -18.43
C PRO A 352 -0.89 12.53 -17.86
N ALA A 353 -1.96 12.71 -18.64
CA ALA A 353 -3.27 12.14 -18.30
C ALA A 353 -3.23 10.61 -18.37
N PRO A 354 -3.98 9.89 -17.51
CA PRO A 354 -4.15 8.46 -17.64
C PRO A 354 -4.89 8.10 -18.94
N GLN A 355 -4.46 7.04 -19.61
CA GLN A 355 -5.05 6.58 -20.87
C GLN A 355 -5.75 5.24 -20.69
N TYR A 356 -6.98 5.28 -20.18
CA TYR A 356 -7.74 4.05 -19.93
C TYR A 356 -7.99 3.23 -21.19
N LEU A 357 -7.64 1.96 -21.15
CA LEU A 357 -7.90 1.03 -22.24
C LEU A 357 -9.37 0.61 -22.28
N ALA A 358 -9.87 0.40 -23.50
CA ALA A 358 -11.16 -0.26 -23.74
C ALA A 358 -11.00 -1.79 -23.71
N PRO A 359 -12.05 -2.54 -23.33
CA PRO A 359 -12.07 -3.99 -23.54
C PRO A 359 -11.97 -4.33 -25.03
N LEU A 360 -11.48 -5.54 -25.33
CA LEU A 360 -11.42 -6.05 -26.69
C LEU A 360 -12.71 -6.82 -27.05
N PRO A 361 -13.17 -6.80 -28.30
CA PRO A 361 -14.24 -7.67 -28.74
C PRO A 361 -13.86 -9.15 -28.58
N GLU A 362 -14.85 -10.01 -28.29
CA GLU A 362 -14.63 -11.45 -28.27
C GLU A 362 -14.69 -12.06 -29.68
N PRO A 363 -13.80 -13.01 -30.02
CA PRO A 363 -12.69 -13.51 -29.21
C PRO A 363 -11.55 -12.48 -29.12
N VAL A 364 -10.94 -12.38 -27.94
CA VAL A 364 -9.80 -11.47 -27.68
C VAL A 364 -8.67 -11.69 -28.70
N ASP A 365 -8.35 -10.65 -29.48
CA ASP A 365 -7.24 -10.62 -30.45
C ASP A 365 -6.39 -9.35 -30.28
N LEU A 366 -5.24 -9.49 -29.63
CA LEU A 366 -4.29 -8.39 -29.40
C LEU A 366 -3.65 -7.87 -30.69
N SER A 367 -3.71 -8.61 -31.80
CA SER A 367 -3.15 -8.17 -33.09
C SER A 367 -3.96 -7.03 -33.72
N GLN A 368 -5.21 -6.83 -33.30
CA GLN A 368 -6.04 -5.69 -33.72
C GLN A 368 -5.64 -4.37 -33.05
N GLY A 369 -4.66 -4.41 -32.13
CA GLY A 369 -4.21 -3.26 -31.35
C GLY A 369 -5.14 -2.96 -30.17
N LEU A 370 -4.68 -2.03 -29.33
CA LEU A 370 -5.42 -1.55 -28.17
C LEU A 370 -6.03 -0.19 -28.47
N SER A 371 -7.23 0.07 -27.95
CA SER A 371 -7.86 1.39 -28.02
C SER A 371 -8.01 1.99 -26.63
N VAL A 372 -7.94 3.32 -26.57
CA VAL A 372 -8.14 4.12 -25.35
C VAL A 372 -9.59 4.61 -25.33
N LEU A 373 -10.21 4.61 -24.15
CA LEU A 373 -11.54 5.15 -23.92
C LEU A 373 -11.55 6.65 -24.19
N ASN A 374 -12.58 7.11 -24.91
CA ASN A 374 -12.85 8.55 -25.07
C ASN A 374 -13.57 9.14 -23.84
N THR A 375 -14.29 8.30 -23.09
CA THR A 375 -15.01 8.68 -21.87
C THR A 375 -15.01 7.47 -20.91
N PRO A 376 -14.64 7.65 -19.63
CA PRO A 376 -14.10 8.88 -19.05
C PRO A 376 -12.67 9.17 -19.54
N ALA A 377 -12.33 10.46 -19.64
CA ALA A 377 -11.00 10.95 -20.01
C ALA A 377 -10.49 11.95 -18.95
N PRO A 378 -10.18 11.47 -17.73
CA PRO A 378 -9.77 12.35 -16.64
C PRO A 378 -8.41 12.97 -16.93
N THR A 379 -8.16 14.14 -16.32
CA THR A 379 -6.85 14.81 -16.38
C THR A 379 -6.36 15.06 -14.97
N ILE A 380 -5.05 14.98 -14.76
CA ILE A 380 -4.45 15.28 -13.46
C ILE A 380 -4.73 16.74 -13.02
N PRO A 381 -4.63 17.76 -13.89
CA PRO A 381 -5.10 19.12 -13.57
C PRO A 381 -6.57 19.22 -13.16
N GLY A 382 -7.43 18.29 -13.59
CA GLY A 382 -8.84 18.24 -13.18
C GLY A 382 -9.00 18.06 -11.67
N TYR A 383 -8.16 17.22 -11.04
CA TYR A 383 -8.16 17.03 -9.59
C TYR A 383 -7.67 18.28 -8.83
N LEU A 384 -6.74 19.04 -9.40
CA LEU A 384 -6.31 20.32 -8.84
C LEU A 384 -7.43 21.36 -8.86
N LEU A 385 -8.15 21.46 -9.99
CA LEU A 385 -9.30 22.33 -10.09
C LEU A 385 -10.39 21.92 -9.09
N ALA A 386 -10.65 20.62 -8.95
CA ALA A 386 -11.59 20.10 -7.96
C ALA A 386 -11.17 20.48 -6.54
N ALA A 387 -9.88 20.38 -6.19
CA ALA A 387 -9.38 20.78 -4.87
C ALA A 387 -9.58 22.28 -4.59
N LYS A 388 -9.27 23.14 -5.57
CA LYS A 388 -9.48 24.60 -5.45
C LYS A 388 -10.95 24.95 -5.23
N ILE A 389 -11.85 24.30 -5.95
CA ILE A 389 -13.30 24.49 -5.79
C ILE A 389 -13.75 23.96 -4.43
N PHE A 390 -13.31 22.76 -4.04
CA PHE A 390 -13.72 22.09 -2.82
C PHE A 390 -13.33 22.86 -1.56
N PHE A 391 -12.12 23.43 -1.52
CA PHE A 391 -11.66 24.28 -0.42
C PHE A 391 -12.12 25.75 -0.54
N ALA A 392 -12.74 26.14 -1.66
CA ALA A 392 -12.93 27.53 -2.08
C ALA A 392 -11.68 28.40 -1.93
N ASP A 393 -10.53 27.81 -2.24
CA ASP A 393 -9.23 28.47 -2.24
C ASP A 393 -8.60 28.35 -3.63
N PRO A 394 -8.52 29.44 -4.40
CA PRO A 394 -7.91 29.42 -5.74
C PRO A 394 -6.41 29.08 -5.72
N LEU A 395 -5.77 29.19 -4.55
CA LEU A 395 -4.35 28.90 -4.33
C LEU A 395 -4.13 27.57 -3.58
N ALA A 396 -5.16 26.73 -3.42
CA ALA A 396 -4.98 25.40 -2.85
C ALA A 396 -3.94 24.60 -3.64
N LEU A 397 -2.95 24.04 -2.93
CA LEU A 397 -1.82 23.26 -3.47
C LEU A 397 -0.81 24.04 -4.33
N GLU A 398 -1.00 25.35 -4.49
CA GLU A 398 -0.13 26.23 -5.28
C GLU A 398 1.11 26.68 -4.47
N PRO A 399 2.19 27.12 -5.16
CA PRO A 399 3.41 27.55 -4.48
C PRO A 399 3.19 28.82 -3.64
N ASN A 400 2.24 29.68 -4.01
CA ASN A 400 1.86 30.88 -3.26
C ASN A 400 0.60 30.70 -2.39
N GLY A 401 0.15 29.46 -2.20
CA GLY A 401 -0.97 29.13 -1.32
C GLY A 401 -0.63 29.27 0.16
N THR A 402 -1.67 29.29 1.00
CA THR A 402 -1.48 29.22 2.46
C THR A 402 -0.87 27.87 2.82
N PRO A 403 0.20 27.79 3.64
CA PRO A 403 0.75 26.51 4.06
C PRO A 403 -0.29 25.66 4.79
N VAL A 404 -0.41 24.40 4.38
CA VAL A 404 -1.27 23.40 5.02
C VAL A 404 -0.49 22.11 5.15
N ALA A 405 -0.49 21.54 6.35
CA ALA A 405 0.05 20.21 6.62
C ALA A 405 -1.05 19.15 6.46
N PHE A 406 -0.84 18.20 5.56
CA PHE A 406 -1.73 17.06 5.33
C PHE A 406 -1.12 15.78 5.89
N ALA A 407 -1.92 15.04 6.65
CA ALA A 407 -1.67 13.63 6.97
C ALA A 407 -2.45 12.73 5.99
N ASP A 408 -2.08 11.46 5.87
CA ASP A 408 -2.82 10.54 4.99
C ASP A 408 -4.28 10.35 5.43
N ARG A 409 -4.62 10.54 6.71
CA ARG A 409 -6.02 10.54 7.14
C ARG A 409 -6.82 11.67 6.50
N SER A 410 -6.22 12.86 6.37
CA SER A 410 -6.82 13.99 5.67
C SER A 410 -6.94 13.69 4.18
N GLY A 411 -5.87 13.16 3.57
CA GLY A 411 -5.87 12.73 2.16
C GLY A 411 -6.91 11.66 1.86
N GLY A 412 -7.10 10.72 2.78
CA GLY A 412 -8.13 9.69 2.71
C GLY A 412 -9.53 10.26 2.73
N ASN A 413 -9.82 11.27 3.56
CA ASN A 413 -11.11 11.99 3.50
C ASN A 413 -11.32 12.66 2.13
N LEU A 414 -10.29 13.28 1.56
CA LEU A 414 -10.36 13.94 0.24
C LEU A 414 -10.46 12.96 -0.94
N SER A 415 -10.24 11.68 -0.70
CA SER A 415 -10.26 10.61 -1.72
C SER A 415 -11.51 9.73 -1.60
N ARG A 416 -12.51 10.12 -0.79
CA ARG A 416 -13.75 9.36 -0.64
C ARG A 416 -14.76 9.64 -1.76
N PRO A 417 -15.51 8.62 -2.22
CA PRO A 417 -16.60 8.81 -3.16
C PRO A 417 -17.74 9.66 -2.58
N HIS A 418 -17.90 9.67 -1.27
CA HIS A 418 -18.75 10.59 -0.52
C HIS A 418 -17.92 11.19 0.62
N PHE A 419 -17.85 12.51 0.71
CA PHE A 419 -17.13 13.22 1.76
C PHE A 419 -18.03 13.51 2.97
N PRO A 420 -17.50 13.43 4.22
CA PRO A 420 -16.23 12.79 4.61
C PRO A 420 -16.37 11.26 4.58
N ASP A 421 -15.44 10.50 5.15
CA ASP A 421 -15.58 9.04 5.24
C ASP A 421 -16.83 8.62 6.05
N GLY A 422 -17.70 7.83 5.42
CA GLY A 422 -18.81 7.13 6.07
C GLY A 422 -20.24 7.43 5.60
N PRO A 423 -20.65 8.67 5.28
CA PRO A 423 -22.01 8.96 4.81
C PRO A 423 -22.36 8.22 3.53
N GLU A 424 -23.64 7.83 3.40
CA GLU A 424 -24.18 7.17 2.20
C GLU A 424 -24.22 8.09 0.97
N SER A 425 -24.24 9.42 1.20
CA SER A 425 -24.32 10.41 0.13
C SER A 425 -23.55 11.67 0.53
N GLY A 426 -23.11 12.43 -0.47
CA GLY A 426 -22.35 13.66 -0.30
C GLY A 426 -21.62 14.00 -1.60
N PRO A 427 -20.98 15.18 -1.70
CA PRO A 427 -20.06 15.41 -2.80
C PRO A 427 -18.88 14.44 -2.70
N PRO A 428 -18.30 13.99 -3.82
CA PRO A 428 -17.02 13.31 -3.79
C PRO A 428 -15.95 14.25 -3.24
N GLY A 429 -14.97 13.69 -2.54
CA GLY A 429 -13.74 14.43 -2.22
C GLY A 429 -13.01 14.82 -3.52
N PRO A 430 -12.20 15.89 -3.51
CA PRO A 430 -11.61 16.44 -4.73
C PRO A 430 -10.60 15.52 -5.42
N PHE A 431 -10.13 14.46 -4.73
CA PHE A 431 -9.23 13.45 -5.29
C PHE A 431 -9.92 12.13 -5.61
N SER A 432 -11.24 12.04 -5.37
CA SER A 432 -12.06 10.89 -5.75
C SER A 432 -12.65 11.06 -7.14
N LYS A 433 -12.91 9.95 -7.82
CA LYS A 433 -13.84 9.97 -8.96
C LYS A 433 -15.28 10.22 -8.50
N PRO A 434 -16.12 10.81 -9.37
CA PRO A 434 -17.55 10.92 -9.13
C PRO A 434 -18.26 9.56 -9.24
N ALA A 435 -19.49 9.51 -8.75
CA ALA A 435 -20.37 8.35 -8.92
C ALA A 435 -20.52 7.96 -10.40
N GLY A 436 -20.49 6.66 -10.69
CA GLY A 436 -20.54 6.11 -12.05
C GLY A 436 -19.16 5.93 -12.71
N GLU A 437 -18.13 6.64 -12.27
CA GLU A 437 -16.74 6.41 -12.69
C GLU A 437 -15.88 5.76 -11.60
N TRP A 438 -16.32 5.88 -10.34
CA TRP A 438 -15.63 5.33 -9.18
C TRP A 438 -15.80 3.81 -9.06
N SER A 439 -14.69 3.11 -8.81
CA SER A 439 -14.68 1.73 -8.32
C SER A 439 -13.40 1.46 -7.53
N VAL A 440 -13.31 0.29 -6.88
CA VAL A 440 -12.08 -0.14 -6.20
C VAL A 440 -10.86 -0.25 -7.13
N PHE A 441 -11.07 -0.29 -8.45
CA PHE A 441 -10.01 -0.30 -9.48
C PHE A 441 -9.83 1.06 -10.17
N SER A 442 -10.59 2.07 -9.75
CA SER A 442 -10.72 3.39 -10.37
C SER A 442 -11.14 4.40 -9.30
N VAL A 443 -10.27 4.63 -8.31
CA VAL A 443 -10.63 5.39 -7.10
C VAL A 443 -10.50 6.91 -7.28
N GLY A 444 -9.66 7.38 -8.21
CA GLY A 444 -9.38 8.80 -8.39
C GLY A 444 -7.90 9.08 -8.61
N LEU A 445 -7.41 10.17 -8.03
CA LEU A 445 -6.03 10.62 -8.22
C LEU A 445 -5.01 9.49 -7.94
N GLN A 446 -5.23 8.66 -6.92
CA GLN A 446 -4.35 7.53 -6.61
C GLN A 446 -4.20 6.56 -7.78
N SER A 447 -5.31 6.06 -8.34
CA SER A 447 -5.27 5.14 -9.48
C SER A 447 -4.74 5.81 -10.73
N ASP A 448 -5.08 7.09 -10.93
CA ASP A 448 -4.81 7.82 -12.17
C ASP A 448 -3.34 8.20 -12.30
N LEU A 449 -2.67 8.43 -11.17
CA LEU A 449 -1.23 8.67 -11.12
C LEU A 449 -0.40 7.47 -11.60
N VAL A 450 -0.91 6.24 -11.39
CA VAL A 450 -0.14 5.00 -11.63
C VAL A 450 -0.66 4.15 -12.79
N TYR A 451 -1.82 4.50 -13.36
CA TYR A 451 -2.48 3.68 -14.37
C TYR A 451 -1.60 3.42 -15.60
N ASN A 452 -0.96 4.45 -16.14
CA ASN A 452 -0.14 4.30 -17.35
C ASN A 452 1.05 3.37 -17.10
N ALA A 453 1.70 3.44 -15.93
CA ALA A 453 2.78 2.55 -15.54
C ALA A 453 2.32 1.09 -15.38
N LEU A 454 1.10 0.86 -14.88
CA LEU A 454 0.50 -0.48 -14.83
C LEU A 454 0.31 -1.07 -16.24
N ILE A 455 -0.21 -0.27 -17.17
CA ILE A 455 -0.39 -0.70 -18.57
C ILE A 455 0.95 -0.92 -19.28
N HIS A 456 1.96 -0.08 -19.03
CA HIS A 456 3.32 -0.30 -19.51
C HIS A 456 3.84 -1.68 -19.09
N HIS A 457 3.70 -2.03 -17.81
CA HIS A 457 4.14 -3.32 -17.31
C HIS A 457 3.38 -4.50 -17.93
N ILE A 458 2.07 -4.36 -18.16
CA ILE A 458 1.28 -5.37 -18.90
C ILE A 458 1.82 -5.54 -20.33
N GLY A 459 2.13 -4.43 -21.01
CA GLY A 459 2.77 -4.45 -22.33
C GLY A 459 4.13 -5.16 -22.34
N PHE A 460 4.93 -5.00 -21.28
CA PHE A 460 6.18 -5.73 -21.10
C PHE A 460 5.97 -7.25 -20.99
N VAL A 461 4.96 -7.68 -20.24
CA VAL A 461 4.64 -9.11 -20.08
C VAL A 461 4.19 -9.73 -21.41
N PHE A 462 3.54 -8.95 -22.29
CA PHE A 462 3.25 -9.35 -23.66
C PHE A 462 4.46 -9.29 -24.62
N GLY A 463 5.62 -8.79 -24.16
CA GLY A 463 6.82 -8.63 -25.00
C GLY A 463 6.73 -7.47 -26.00
N LEU A 464 5.82 -6.51 -25.77
CA LEU A 464 5.58 -5.39 -26.70
C LEU A 464 6.50 -4.20 -26.43
N VAL A 465 6.91 -4.02 -25.17
CA VAL A 465 7.72 -2.88 -24.70
C VAL A 465 8.72 -3.34 -23.64
N PRO A 466 9.77 -2.56 -23.35
CA PRO A 466 10.61 -2.79 -22.17
C PRO A 466 9.81 -2.75 -20.86
N ASP A 467 10.39 -3.27 -19.78
CA ASP A 467 9.74 -3.19 -18.47
C ASP A 467 9.66 -1.73 -17.98
N VAL A 468 8.59 -1.42 -17.25
CA VAL A 468 8.33 -0.10 -16.67
C VAL A 468 9.53 0.33 -15.80
N PRO A 469 9.94 1.61 -15.76
CA PRO A 469 11.00 2.08 -14.86
C PRO A 469 10.61 1.93 -13.38
N GLN A 470 11.57 2.13 -12.45
CA GLN A 470 11.31 2.21 -11.01
C GLN A 470 10.73 3.59 -10.62
N ASN A 471 9.61 3.92 -11.27
CA ASN A 471 8.77 5.05 -10.97
C ASN A 471 7.38 4.78 -11.58
N CYS A 472 6.35 4.83 -10.75
CA CYS A 472 4.97 4.59 -11.12
C CYS A 472 4.25 5.82 -11.69
N THR A 473 4.81 7.02 -11.56
CA THR A 473 4.17 8.27 -12.00
C THR A 473 4.87 8.87 -13.20
N GLY A 474 4.13 9.63 -14.01
CA GLY A 474 4.71 10.31 -15.17
C GLY A 474 4.86 9.43 -16.40
N ASP A 475 4.37 8.20 -16.40
CA ASP A 475 4.38 7.36 -17.60
C ASP A 475 3.37 7.87 -18.63
N THR A 476 3.78 8.03 -19.88
CA THR A 476 2.94 8.53 -20.97
C THR A 476 1.99 7.48 -21.55
N GLY A 477 2.05 6.22 -21.14
CA GLY A 477 1.14 5.17 -21.58
C GLY A 477 1.15 4.97 -23.11
N LEU A 478 -0.02 4.87 -23.72
CA LEU A 478 -0.21 4.83 -25.17
C LEU A 478 -0.31 6.23 -25.82
N ALA A 479 0.42 7.23 -25.32
CA ALA A 479 0.39 8.57 -25.90
C ALA A 479 0.86 8.53 -27.36
N THR A 480 0.29 9.38 -28.21
CA THR A 480 0.65 9.46 -29.63
C THR A 480 2.10 9.89 -29.87
N VAL A 481 2.68 10.62 -28.91
CA VAL A 481 4.06 11.07 -28.91
C VAL A 481 4.76 10.48 -27.69
N ASN A 482 5.92 9.85 -27.90
CA ASN A 482 6.72 9.20 -26.87
C ASN A 482 5.89 8.24 -25.98
N PRO A 483 5.21 7.21 -26.53
CA PRO A 483 4.49 6.24 -25.70
C PRO A 483 5.46 5.52 -24.75
N PHE A 484 4.94 5.08 -23.60
CA PHE A 484 5.65 4.30 -22.58
C PHE A 484 6.97 4.95 -22.14
N THR A 485 6.95 6.28 -22.03
CA THR A 485 8.12 7.09 -21.67
C THR A 485 7.81 7.83 -20.36
N ALA A 486 8.82 7.95 -19.49
CA ALA A 486 8.70 8.76 -18.29
C ALA A 486 8.81 10.26 -18.61
N GLN A 487 7.77 11.02 -18.27
CA GLN A 487 7.66 12.47 -18.43
C GLN A 487 7.15 13.09 -17.12
N GLY A 488 7.85 14.09 -16.59
CA GLY A 488 7.47 14.71 -15.32
C GLY A 488 7.62 13.78 -14.10
N ALA A 489 8.39 12.71 -14.24
CA ALA A 489 8.76 11.80 -13.17
C ALA A 489 9.42 12.54 -12.00
N VAL A 490 8.79 12.50 -10.83
CA VAL A 490 9.32 13.11 -9.59
C VAL A 490 9.64 12.04 -8.55
N SER A 491 10.70 12.27 -7.78
CA SER A 491 11.09 11.41 -6.66
C SER A 491 10.02 11.38 -5.56
N ASN A 492 9.28 12.49 -5.41
CA ASN A 492 8.28 12.70 -4.37
C ASN A 492 7.15 11.68 -4.41
N LEU A 493 6.82 11.13 -5.60
CA LEU A 493 5.70 10.23 -5.81
C LEU A 493 6.09 8.97 -6.58
N ARG A 494 7.34 8.48 -6.43
CA ARG A 494 7.81 7.32 -7.22
C ARG A 494 6.93 6.09 -7.14
N ASN A 495 6.20 5.88 -6.04
CA ASN A 495 5.32 4.72 -5.87
C ASN A 495 3.84 5.13 -5.90
N GLY A 496 3.51 6.33 -6.38
CA GLY A 496 2.18 6.93 -6.28
C GLY A 496 1.90 7.51 -4.89
N ILE A 497 0.61 7.64 -4.57
CA ILE A 497 0.12 8.13 -3.27
C ILE A 497 -0.62 7.02 -2.51
N GLN A 498 -0.80 7.20 -1.21
CA GLN A 498 -1.69 6.37 -0.40
C GLN A 498 -2.85 7.21 0.18
N ILE A 499 -4.01 6.59 0.37
CA ILE A 499 -5.24 7.30 0.74
C ILE A 499 -5.91 6.73 1.99
N PHE A 500 -5.12 6.07 2.85
CA PHE A 500 -5.56 5.61 4.15
C PHE A 500 -4.53 5.91 5.24
N PRO A 501 -4.97 6.09 6.51
CA PRO A 501 -4.18 6.70 7.58
C PRO A 501 -2.86 5.99 7.89
N GLY A 502 -1.91 6.70 8.48
CA GLY A 502 -0.61 6.17 8.90
C GLY A 502 0.60 7.01 8.53
N SER A 503 0.47 8.32 8.33
CA SER A 503 1.61 9.21 8.05
C SER A 503 1.37 10.63 8.53
N VAL A 504 2.47 11.30 8.85
CA VAL A 504 2.50 12.72 9.15
C VAL A 504 3.75 13.39 8.57
N PRO A 505 3.65 14.66 8.14
CA PRO A 505 4.81 15.45 7.76
C PRO A 505 5.66 15.84 8.98
N ILE A 506 6.96 16.00 8.78
CA ILE A 506 7.93 16.39 9.80
C ILE A 506 8.34 17.84 9.54
N TYR A 507 8.32 18.66 10.60
CA TYR A 507 8.63 20.09 10.55
C TYR A 507 9.82 20.43 11.44
N ARG A 508 10.51 21.52 11.09
CA ARG A 508 11.46 22.24 11.94
C ARG A 508 11.03 23.71 11.97
N GLY A 509 10.41 24.14 13.06
CA GLY A 509 9.68 25.41 13.07
C GLY A 509 8.48 25.34 12.11
N ASP A 510 8.39 26.28 11.17
CA ASP A 510 7.38 26.31 10.11
C ASP A 510 7.83 25.65 8.80
N VAL A 511 9.07 25.13 8.75
CA VAL A 511 9.66 24.52 7.56
C VAL A 511 9.34 23.03 7.52
N LEU A 512 8.71 22.57 6.42
CA LEU A 512 8.57 21.15 6.11
C LEU A 512 9.96 20.56 5.79
N VAL A 513 10.39 19.53 6.50
CA VAL A 513 11.72 18.91 6.36
C VAL A 513 11.70 17.43 5.98
N GLY A 514 10.52 16.80 5.95
CA GLY A 514 10.36 15.42 5.52
C GLY A 514 9.01 14.83 5.92
N GLY A 515 8.90 13.51 5.95
CA GLY A 515 7.70 12.81 6.40
C GLY A 515 7.99 11.41 6.91
N ILE A 516 7.12 10.92 7.79
CA ILE A 516 7.11 9.56 8.29
C ILE A 516 5.85 8.85 7.79
N GLY A 517 5.97 7.57 7.46
CA GLY A 517 4.83 6.71 7.18
C GLY A 517 4.99 5.37 7.87
N VAL A 518 3.86 4.81 8.31
CA VAL A 518 3.75 3.57 9.07
C VAL A 518 2.64 2.73 8.46
N SER A 519 2.89 1.44 8.27
CA SER A 519 1.88 0.52 7.77
C SER A 519 2.09 -0.89 8.25
N GLY A 520 1.02 -1.54 8.69
CA GLY A 520 0.98 -2.99 8.89
C GLY A 520 -0.03 -3.47 9.93
N ASP A 521 -0.58 -2.60 10.77
CA ASP A 521 -1.63 -3.00 11.72
C ASP A 521 -2.93 -2.23 11.41
N GLY A 522 -3.77 -1.99 12.40
CA GLY A 522 -4.92 -1.10 12.24
C GLY A 522 -4.51 0.34 11.89
N VAL A 523 -5.35 1.03 11.11
CA VAL A 523 -5.08 2.40 10.65
C VAL A 523 -4.90 3.42 11.77
N ASP A 524 -5.53 3.20 12.93
CA ASP A 524 -5.36 4.07 14.09
C ASP A 524 -4.02 3.78 14.82
N GLN A 525 -3.57 2.52 14.84
CA GLN A 525 -2.23 2.17 15.31
C GLN A 525 -1.17 2.81 14.41
N ASP A 526 -1.31 2.70 13.09
CA ASP A 526 -0.37 3.30 12.13
C ASP A 526 -0.25 4.83 12.34
N ASP A 527 -1.39 5.51 12.47
CA ASP A 527 -1.46 6.95 12.74
C ASP A 527 -0.74 7.31 14.04
N MET A 528 -1.11 6.65 15.14
CA MET A 528 -0.52 6.90 16.45
C MET A 528 1.00 6.65 16.45
N ILE A 529 1.46 5.55 15.84
CA ILE A 529 2.89 5.21 15.77
C ILE A 529 3.65 6.28 14.99
N SER A 530 3.10 6.74 13.85
CA SER A 530 3.73 7.79 13.05
C SER A 530 3.82 9.12 13.83
N PHE A 531 2.74 9.53 14.47
CA PHE A 531 2.61 10.81 15.16
C PHE A 531 3.40 10.87 16.47
N LEU A 532 3.29 9.83 17.30
CA LEU A 532 4.06 9.72 18.55
C LEU A 532 5.54 9.46 18.28
N GLY A 533 5.89 8.75 17.22
CA GLY A 533 7.28 8.54 16.81
C GLY A 533 8.01 9.86 16.57
N VAL A 534 7.40 10.76 15.80
CA VAL A 534 7.95 12.11 15.55
C VAL A 534 7.94 12.96 16.83
N HIS A 535 6.85 12.95 17.59
CA HIS A 535 6.75 13.72 18.83
C HIS A 535 7.83 13.34 19.85
N ARG A 536 7.95 12.04 20.17
CA ARG A 536 8.93 11.52 21.13
C ARG A 536 10.36 11.75 20.64
N ALA A 537 10.61 11.63 19.33
CA ALA A 537 11.92 11.94 18.77
C ALA A 537 12.28 13.42 18.95
N GLY A 538 11.34 14.34 18.68
CA GLY A 538 11.53 15.77 18.89
C GLY A 538 11.87 16.11 20.34
N LEU A 539 11.14 15.52 21.30
CA LEU A 539 11.43 15.68 22.73
C LEU A 539 12.81 15.14 23.11
N ARG A 540 13.18 13.95 22.59
CA ARG A 540 14.45 13.28 22.90
C ARG A 540 15.65 14.03 22.34
N LEU A 541 15.52 14.59 21.15
CA LEU A 541 16.63 15.22 20.42
C LEU A 541 16.83 16.68 20.81
N GLY A 542 15.74 17.43 21.03
CA GLY A 542 15.82 18.88 21.23
C GLY A 542 16.40 19.65 20.04
N THR A 543 16.43 19.05 18.85
CA THR A 543 16.96 19.65 17.61
C THR A 543 15.94 20.53 16.87
N GLY A 544 14.74 20.67 17.42
CA GLY A 544 13.65 21.46 16.85
C GLY A 544 12.81 20.74 15.81
N ILE A 545 13.02 19.43 15.55
CA ILE A 545 12.07 18.65 14.76
C ILE A 545 10.80 18.36 15.55
N HIS A 546 9.65 18.41 14.91
CA HIS A 546 8.35 18.15 15.52
C HIS A 546 7.27 17.79 14.47
N ASN A 547 6.08 17.42 14.95
CA ASN A 547 4.89 17.32 14.11
C ASN A 547 4.46 18.69 13.58
N ALA A 548 3.66 18.75 12.52
CA ALA A 548 3.16 20.02 12.01
C ALA A 548 2.51 20.90 13.11
N PRO A 549 2.76 22.23 13.10
CA PRO A 549 2.08 23.16 14.00
C PRO A 549 0.54 23.04 13.92
N PRO A 550 -0.20 22.96 15.04
CA PRO A 550 -1.65 22.71 15.04
C PRO A 550 -2.50 23.70 14.22
N GLU A 551 -2.00 24.91 13.98
CA GLU A 551 -2.66 25.98 13.23
C GLU A 551 -2.62 25.79 11.72
N ILE A 552 -1.67 25.01 11.19
CA ILE A 552 -1.57 24.74 9.75
C ILE A 552 -2.08 23.34 9.37
N ARG A 553 -2.52 22.53 10.33
CA ARG A 553 -3.00 21.17 10.05
C ARG A 553 -4.30 21.19 9.26
N ALA A 554 -4.46 20.23 8.34
CA ALA A 554 -5.59 20.17 7.43
C ALA A 554 -6.97 20.08 8.11
N ASP A 555 -7.05 19.59 9.36
CA ASP A 555 -8.29 19.60 10.16
C ASP A 555 -8.77 21.02 10.53
N ARG A 556 -7.91 22.04 10.37
CA ARG A 556 -8.26 23.46 10.51
C ARG A 556 -8.95 24.04 9.29
N ILE A 557 -8.84 23.43 8.12
CA ILE A 557 -9.53 23.89 6.91
C ILE A 557 -11.04 23.85 7.14
N ASP A 558 -11.70 24.97 6.85
CA ASP A 558 -13.15 25.06 6.79
C ASP A 558 -13.58 24.75 5.35
N ILE A 559 -14.45 23.74 5.18
CA ILE A 559 -14.90 23.31 3.86
C ILE A 559 -16.30 23.91 3.62
N PRO A 560 -16.44 24.83 2.65
CA PRO A 560 -17.70 25.54 2.44
C PRO A 560 -18.87 24.59 2.17
N GLY A 561 -19.98 24.83 2.87
CA GLY A 561 -21.20 24.03 2.73
C GLY A 561 -21.11 22.64 3.36
N GLN A 562 -20.03 22.30 4.07
CA GLN A 562 -19.88 21.05 4.82
C GLN A 562 -19.87 21.33 6.33
N SER A 563 -20.51 20.45 7.10
CA SER A 563 -20.47 20.50 8.57
C SER A 563 -19.30 19.70 9.16
N SER A 564 -18.69 18.83 8.35
CA SER A 564 -17.59 17.97 8.77
C SER A 564 -16.25 18.56 8.36
N ARG A 565 -15.26 18.42 9.25
CA ARG A 565 -13.86 18.80 9.01
C ARG A 565 -13.06 17.60 8.51
N LEU A 566 -11.92 17.89 7.89
CA LEU A 566 -10.89 16.86 7.68
C LEU A 566 -10.41 16.35 9.04
N ARG A 567 -9.98 15.09 9.07
CA ARG A 567 -9.29 14.49 10.22
C ARG A 567 -7.79 14.49 9.96
N TYR A 568 -6.99 14.71 11.00
CA TYR A 568 -5.53 14.73 10.89
C TYR A 568 -4.88 13.44 11.38
N VAL A 569 -5.07 13.08 12.65
CA VAL A 569 -4.60 11.83 13.27
C VAL A 569 -5.72 11.28 14.14
N ASN A 570 -5.83 9.95 14.27
CA ASN A 570 -6.68 9.29 15.24
C ASN A 570 -5.90 8.21 15.98
N CYS A 571 -5.96 8.22 17.31
CA CYS A 571 -5.23 7.27 18.15
C CYS A 571 -6.20 6.33 18.86
N PRO A 572 -5.85 5.03 19.04
CA PRO A 572 -6.70 4.12 19.79
C PRO A 572 -6.88 4.57 21.24
N GLN A 573 -8.07 4.33 21.81
CA GLN A 573 -8.41 4.78 23.17
C GLN A 573 -7.49 4.22 24.26
N LEU A 574 -7.19 2.91 24.21
CA LEU A 574 -6.33 2.21 25.16
C LEU A 574 -5.21 1.52 24.38
N PRO A 575 -4.24 2.29 23.88
CA PRO A 575 -3.36 1.81 22.83
C PRO A 575 -2.25 0.91 23.35
N PHE A 576 -1.81 1.06 24.60
CA PHE A 576 -0.63 0.38 25.10
C PHE A 576 -0.94 -0.92 25.84
N ILE A 577 -0.09 -1.92 25.65
CA ILE A 577 -0.13 -3.21 26.34
C ILE A 577 0.15 -2.97 27.83
N ASP A 578 -0.63 -3.64 28.69
CA ASP A 578 -0.53 -3.56 30.16
C ASP A 578 -0.57 -2.13 30.75
N SER A 579 -1.12 -1.17 30.01
CA SER A 579 -1.31 0.20 30.44
C SER A 579 -2.79 0.60 30.39
N SER A 580 -3.17 1.53 31.25
CA SER A 580 -4.48 2.20 31.28
C SER A 580 -4.44 3.63 30.73
N GLU A 581 -3.33 4.02 30.10
CA GLU A 581 -3.18 5.34 29.49
C GLU A 581 -4.16 5.50 28.31
N THR A 582 -4.77 6.68 28.23
CA THR A 582 -5.76 7.05 27.21
C THR A 582 -5.42 8.41 26.62
N GLU A 583 -6.02 8.75 25.48
CA GLU A 583 -5.85 10.08 24.85
C GLU A 583 -4.38 10.46 24.61
N VAL A 584 -3.57 9.47 24.25
CA VAL A 584 -2.09 9.59 24.17
C VAL A 584 -1.62 10.60 23.12
N CYS A 585 -2.52 11.05 22.24
CA CYS A 585 -2.24 12.02 21.19
C CYS A 585 -2.81 13.41 21.49
N ASP A 586 -3.56 13.58 22.59
CA ASP A 586 -4.17 14.86 22.94
C ASP A 586 -3.13 15.90 23.33
N GLY A 587 -3.32 17.14 22.84
CA GLY A 587 -2.44 18.26 23.16
C GLY A 587 -1.11 18.29 22.39
N ILE A 588 -0.89 17.35 21.47
CA ILE A 588 0.23 17.33 20.52
C ILE A 588 -0.22 17.94 19.19
#